data_AF-A0A3B0V7C8-F1
#
_entry.id   AF-A0A3B0V7C8-F1
#
_cell.length_a   1.000
_cell.length_b   1.000
_cell.length_c   1.000
_cell.angle_alpha   90.00
_cell.angle_beta   90.00
_cell.angle_gamma   90.00
#
_symmetry.space_group_name_H-M   'P 1'
#
loop_
_entity.id
_entity.type
_entity.pdbx_description
1 polymer ?
#
loop_
_entity_poly.entity_id
_entity_poly.type
_entity_poly.pdbx_seq_one_letter_code
_entity_poly.pdbx_strand_id
1 'polypeptide(L)' 'MENETTIFDRVSRWIRNSVSLKLSIITFLVLLLLIPTGMIKSIIYERQALKEATTEEVSSKWANSQLISGPIITIPVV' A
#
# COMPACT_ATOMS: atom_id res chain seq x y z
N MET A 1 -5.68 -15.28 61.14
CA MET A 1 -5.09 -14.70 59.92
C MET A 1 -5.88 -15.25 58.75
N GLU A 2 -7.04 -14.65 58.47
CA GLU A 2 -7.94 -15.11 57.42
C GLU A 2 -7.43 -14.61 56.07
N ASN A 3 -7.14 -15.56 55.20
CA ASN A 3 -6.56 -15.35 53.89
C ASN A 3 -7.70 -15.05 52.91
N GLU A 4 -8.16 -13.81 52.87
CA GLU A 4 -9.03 -13.33 51.80
C GLU A 4 -8.20 -13.28 50.52
N THR A 5 -8.17 -14.40 49.79
CA THR A 5 -7.68 -14.41 48.41
C THR A 5 -8.60 -13.53 47.59
N THR A 6 -8.25 -12.26 47.56
CA THR A 6 -8.95 -11.17 46.90
C THR A 6 -9.36 -11.62 45.50
N ILE A 7 -10.63 -11.39 45.12
CA ILE A 7 -11.19 -11.81 43.83
C ILE A 7 -10.28 -11.38 42.65
N PHE A 8 -9.61 -10.24 42.78
CA PHE A 8 -8.59 -9.73 41.87
C PHE A 8 -7.41 -10.70 41.62
N ASP A 9 -6.93 -11.41 42.63
CA ASP A 9 -5.78 -12.34 42.52
C ASP A 9 -6.15 -13.62 41.78
N ARG A 10 -7.42 -14.04 41.87
CA ARG A 10 -7.93 -15.22 41.15
C ARG A 10 -8.09 -14.91 39.67
N VAL A 11 -8.65 -13.73 39.35
CA VAL A 11 -8.78 -13.24 37.97
C VAL A 11 -7.40 -13.03 37.33
N SER A 12 -6.46 -12.39 38.03
CA SER A 12 -5.09 -12.17 37.54
C SER A 12 -4.34 -13.47 37.21
N ARG A 13 -4.44 -14.48 38.07
CA ARG A 13 -3.85 -15.82 37.82
C ARG A 13 -4.47 -16.51 36.61
N TRP A 14 -5.79 -16.42 36.44
CA TRP A 14 -6.49 -17.00 35.30
C TRP A 14 -6.06 -16.33 33.97
N ILE A 15 -5.95 -15.00 33.95
CA ILE A 15 -5.46 -14.24 32.78
C ILE A 15 -4.02 -14.63 32.43
N ARG A 16 -3.12 -14.73 33.43
CA ARG A 16 -1.70 -15.07 33.20
C ARG A 16 -1.51 -16.48 32.65
N ASN A 17 -2.35 -17.43 33.06
CA ASN A 17 -2.20 -18.84 32.72
C ASN A 17 -3.00 -19.24 31.47
N SER A 18 -3.92 -18.40 30.98
CA SER A 18 -4.75 -18.74 29.82
C SER A 18 -3.98 -18.58 28.50
N VAL A 19 -3.61 -19.71 27.89
CA VAL A 19 -2.94 -19.78 26.58
C VAL A 19 -3.86 -19.28 25.45
N SER A 20 -5.14 -19.62 25.51
CA SER A 20 -6.14 -19.19 24.52
C SER A 20 -6.30 -17.67 24.48
N LEU A 21 -6.23 -17.01 25.65
CA LEU A 21 -6.28 -15.55 25.73
C LEU A 21 -5.05 -14.91 25.09
N LYS A 22 -3.84 -15.45 25.35
CA LYS A 22 -2.61 -14.99 24.71
C LYS A 22 -2.68 -15.13 23.19
N LEU A 23 -3.18 -16.27 22.69
CA LEU A 23 -3.35 -16.50 21.26
C LEU A 23 -4.34 -15.51 20.63
N SER A 24 -5.48 -15.27 21.29
CA SER A 24 -6.47 -14.31 20.81
C SER A 24 -5.90 -12.89 20.69
N ILE A 25 -5.11 -12.44 21.68
CA ILE A 25 -4.44 -11.14 21.65
C ILE A 25 -3.44 -11.07 20.48
N ILE A 26 -2.62 -12.11 20.27
CA ILE A 26 -1.67 -12.15 19.15
C ILE A 26 -2.40 -12.08 17.82
N THR A 27 -3.46 -12.87 17.63
CA THR A 27 -4.26 -12.82 16.41
C THR A 27 -4.86 -11.43 16.18
N PHE A 28 -5.38 -10.81 17.23
CA PHE A 28 -5.89 -9.44 17.14
C PHE A 28 -4.80 -8.44 16.72
N LEU A 29 -3.61 -8.53 17.31
CA LEU A 29 -2.47 -7.67 16.95
C LEU A 29 -2.03 -7.88 15.49
N VAL A 30 -1.99 -9.13 15.01
CA VAL A 30 -1.67 -9.45 13.61
C VAL A 30 -2.70 -8.83 12.65
N LEU A 31 -3.99 -8.95 12.97
CA LEU A 31 -5.06 -8.33 12.17
C LEU A 31 -4.93 -6.80 12.14
N LEU A 32 -4.57 -6.18 13.27
CA LEU A 32 -4.33 -4.75 13.33
C LEU A 32 -3.16 -4.33 12.43
N LEU A 33 -2.05 -5.10 12.43
CA LEU A 33 -0.89 -4.86 11.57
C LEU A 33 -1.17 -5.06 10.08
N LEU A 34 -2.24 -5.79 9.72
CA LEU A 34 -2.67 -5.92 8.33
C LEU A 34 -3.20 -4.61 7.74
N ILE A 35 -3.81 -3.75 8.56
CA ILE A 35 -4.36 -2.46 8.13
C ILE A 35 -3.29 -1.56 7.49
N PRO A 36 -2.19 -1.19 8.18
CA PRO A 36 -1.17 -0.33 7.57
C PRO A 36 -0.49 -1.02 6.37
N THR A 37 -0.34 -2.33 6.40
CA THR A 37 0.22 -3.09 5.27
C THR A 37 -0.68 -2.98 4.02
N GLY A 38 -2.00 -3.05 4.19
CA GLY A 38 -2.96 -2.84 3.13
C GLY A 38 -2.90 -1.43 2.55
N MET A 39 -2.79 -0.41 3.41
CA MET A 39 -2.63 0.99 3.00
C MET A 39 -1.37 1.22 2.17
N ILE A 40 -0.24 0.61 2.53
CA ILE A 40 1.00 0.71 1.75
C ILE A 40 0.80 0.09 0.36
N LYS A 41 0.17 -1.08 0.28
CA LYS A 41 -0.10 -1.76 -0.99
C LYS A 41 -1.01 -0.95 -1.92
N SER A 42 -2.03 -0.28 -1.38
CA SER A 42 -2.92 0.55 -2.21
C SER A 42 -2.17 1.73 -2.85
N ILE A 43 -1.27 2.39 -2.11
CA ILE A 43 -0.44 3.47 -2.63
C ILE A 43 0.53 2.97 -3.70
N ILE A 44 1.11 1.78 -3.52
CA ILE A 44 1.97 1.15 -4.53
C ILE A 44 1.18 0.91 -5.82
N TYR A 45 -0.03 0.37 -5.73
CA TYR A 45 -0.89 0.11 -6.88
C TYR A 45 -1.24 1.41 -7.62
N GLU A 46 -1.63 2.44 -6.88
CA GLU A 46 -1.93 3.76 -7.45
C GLU A 46 -0.73 4.34 -8.21
N ARG A 47 0.48 4.27 -7.63
CA ARG A 47 1.70 4.74 -8.30
C ARG A 47 2.03 3.95 -9.57
N GLN A 48 1.81 2.65 -9.55
CA GLN A 48 2.05 1.81 -10.73
C GLN A 48 1.07 2.18 -11.85
N ALA A 49 -0.22 2.32 -11.54
CA ALA A 49 -1.25 2.71 -12.50
C ALA A 49 -0.99 4.10 -13.10
N LEU A 50 -0.62 5.09 -12.26
CA LEU A 50 -0.27 6.44 -12.73
C LEU A 50 0.95 6.44 -13.65
N LYS A 51 1.97 5.63 -13.33
CA LYS A 51 3.16 5.50 -14.17
C LYS A 51 2.81 4.94 -15.54
N GLU A 52 2.02 3.87 -15.58
CA GLU A 52 1.58 3.23 -16.83
C GLU A 52 0.77 4.19 -17.70
N ALA A 53 -0.22 4.86 -17.11
CA ALA A 53 -1.03 5.87 -17.80
C ALA A 53 -0.18 7.03 -18.36
N THR A 54 0.79 7.53 -17.58
CA THR A 54 1.69 8.61 -18.05
C THR A 54 2.59 8.16 -19.19
N THR A 55 3.09 6.91 -19.16
CA THR A 55 3.89 6.37 -20.26
C THR A 55 3.08 6.20 -21.55
N GLU A 56 1.81 5.83 -21.44
CA GLU A 56 0.89 5.76 -22.59
C GLU A 56 0.58 7.17 -23.13
N GLU A 57 0.35 8.16 -22.26
CA GLU A 57 0.12 9.55 -22.66
C GLU A 57 1.34 10.15 -23.36
N VAL A 58 2.54 9.95 -22.85
CA VAL A 58 3.78 10.46 -23.47
C VAL A 58 4.04 9.76 -24.80
N SER A 59 3.90 8.43 -24.86
CA SER A 59 4.12 7.70 -26.11
C SER A 59 3.11 8.11 -27.19
N SER A 60 1.83 8.29 -26.83
CA SER A 60 0.81 8.79 -27.76
C SER A 60 1.05 10.23 -28.22
N LYS A 61 1.56 11.14 -27.37
CA LYS A 61 1.86 12.52 -27.76
C LYS A 61 3.12 12.65 -28.64
N TRP A 62 4.14 11.84 -28.42
CA TRP A 62 5.42 11.93 -29.16
C TRP A 62 5.47 11.04 -30.43
N ALA A 63 4.64 10.00 -30.53
CA ALA A 63 4.65 9.03 -31.64
C ALA A 63 3.40 9.04 -32.55
N ASN A 64 2.42 9.94 -32.33
CA ASN A 64 1.33 10.16 -33.30
C ASN A 64 1.85 10.92 -34.56
N SER A 65 1.00 11.11 -35.57
CA SER A 65 1.39 11.54 -36.92
C SER A 65 2.29 12.78 -36.93
N GLN A 66 3.59 12.57 -37.05
CA GLN A 66 4.53 13.63 -37.37
C GLN A 66 4.33 13.99 -38.84
N LEU A 67 3.73 15.15 -39.11
CA LEU A 67 3.75 15.73 -40.44
C LEU A 67 5.19 16.21 -40.71
N ILE A 68 6.03 15.31 -41.24
CA ILE A 68 7.38 15.67 -41.67
C ILE A 68 7.23 16.60 -42.88
N SER A 69 7.27 17.91 -42.65
CA SER A 69 7.50 18.88 -43.72
C SER A 69 8.96 18.79 -44.15
N GLY A 70 9.18 18.35 -45.38
CA GLY A 70 10.51 18.26 -45.99
C GLY A 70 11.12 19.65 -46.26
N PRO A 71 12.44 19.73 -46.45
CA PRO A 71 13.11 20.99 -46.76
C PRO A 71 12.60 21.57 -48.09
N ILE A 72 12.22 22.85 -48.07
CA ILE A 72 11.87 23.61 -49.27
C ILE A 72 13.19 24.06 -49.91
N ILE A 73 13.56 23.42 -51.03
CA ILE A 73 14.69 23.85 -51.86
C ILE A 73 14.16 24.82 -52.91
N THR A 74 14.43 26.11 -52.74
CA THR A 74 14.16 27.14 -53.75
C THR A 74 15.45 27.40 -54.52
N ILE A 75 15.46 27.08 -55.83
CA ILE A 75 16.57 27.44 -56.73
C ILE A 75 16.19 28.76 -57.42
N PRO A 76 16.91 29.86 -57.14
CA PRO A 76 16.73 31.10 -57.89
C PRO A 76 17.28 30.92 -59.31
N VAL A 77 16.45 31.22 -60.32
CA VAL A 77 16.90 31.40 -61.70
C VAL A 77 17.19 32.88 -61.94
N VAL A 78 18.40 33.16 -62.45
CA VAL A 78 18.84 34.45 -63.00
C VAL A 78 18.52 34.55 -64.48
#